data_AF-A0A2D6MXX3-F1
#
_entry.id   AF-A0A2D6MXX3-F1
#
_cell.length_a   1.000
_cell.length_b   1.000
_cell.length_c   1.000
_cell.angle_alpha   90.00
_cell.angle_beta   90.00
_cell.angle_gamma   90.00
#
_symmetry.space_group_name_H-M   'P 1'
#
loop_
_entity.id
_entity.type
_entity.pdbx_description
1 polymer ?
#
loop_
_entity_poly.entity_id
_entity_poly.type
_entity_poly.pdbx_seq_one_letter_code
_entity_poly.pdbx_strand_id
1 'polypeptide(L)'
;MLSFAIAGLLAARLTIVSGPPAALLGIGLVGCLLLALGWHDRGVASFLFLLVATVAALIDGAPLVLPGAGITLAGILLLFHLAVPPKPFGARDARGRTDPRGGWHRPRWIGDSAWMLLALVLLGRGLGRVGDLLSTPAELDFALLAGVGVLIEIAFALTTFRRSLRPTAWLVMLLWRIAWIAAFGAAPGEPILLLLLVFACDPGWWPGRSLEQTDETSDDAGPAVLYYDGDCGLCHGFVRLVLCEEATTPEPLRPRFAPLSSEHFARQVADRSDVDAPTLPDSIVLVLGNGRLLTRSAAVLEIASRLGGFWRALSLVGRLLPTNLLDRGYDGIARIRKRLTTRPNESCPLLPTDLRTRFES
;
A
#
# COMPACT_ATOMS: atom_id res chain seq x y z
N MET A 1 -8.71 7.29 -1.00
CA MET A 1 -7.93 8.48 -1.41
C MET A 1 -8.25 8.90 -2.85
N LEU A 2 -8.19 8.00 -3.84
CA LEU A 2 -8.68 8.24 -5.22
C LEU A 2 -10.10 8.82 -5.27
N SER A 3 -10.99 8.29 -4.43
CA SER A 3 -12.40 8.69 -4.34
C SER A 3 -12.61 10.17 -3.96
N PHE A 4 -11.86 10.65 -2.97
CA PHE A 4 -11.94 12.04 -2.51
C PHE A 4 -11.28 13.01 -3.48
N ALA A 5 -10.19 12.57 -4.13
CA ALA A 5 -9.47 13.35 -5.12
C ALA A 5 -10.29 13.59 -6.40
N ILE A 6 -10.97 12.55 -6.91
CA ILE A 6 -11.88 12.67 -8.07
C ILE A 6 -13.09 13.53 -7.70
N ALA A 7 -13.72 13.28 -6.53
CA ALA A 7 -14.90 14.04 -6.11
C ALA A 7 -14.61 15.55 -5.94
N GLY A 8 -13.47 15.92 -5.33
CA GLY A 8 -13.07 17.31 -5.17
C GLY A 8 -12.77 18.02 -6.50
N LEU A 9 -12.15 17.30 -7.44
CA LEU A 9 -11.85 17.84 -8.77
C LEU A 9 -13.13 18.07 -9.60
N LEU A 10 -14.05 17.10 -9.58
CA LEU A 10 -15.35 17.24 -10.22
C LEU A 10 -16.13 18.43 -9.62
N ALA A 11 -16.13 18.58 -8.29
CA ALA A 11 -16.87 19.64 -7.61
C ALA A 11 -16.38 21.04 -7.98
N ALA A 12 -15.07 21.23 -8.09
CA ALA A 12 -14.46 22.52 -8.43
C ALA A 12 -14.69 23.00 -9.87
N ARG A 13 -15.10 22.10 -10.77
CA ARG A 13 -15.32 22.41 -12.20
C ARG A 13 -16.79 22.45 -12.61
N LEU A 14 -17.65 21.84 -11.80
CA LEU A 14 -19.07 21.75 -12.05
C LEU A 14 -19.87 23.02 -11.69
N THR A 15 -19.21 24.02 -11.10
CA THR A 15 -19.76 25.38 -10.94
C THR A 15 -19.86 26.16 -12.25
N ILE A 16 -19.27 25.64 -13.34
CA ILE A 16 -19.15 26.30 -14.65
C ILE A 16 -20.18 25.77 -15.67
N VAL A 17 -20.77 24.59 -15.43
CA VAL A 17 -21.68 23.91 -16.36
C VAL A 17 -23.13 24.10 -15.95
N SER A 18 -23.94 24.73 -16.80
CA SER A 18 -25.40 24.77 -16.69
C SER A 18 -25.99 23.38 -17.02
N GLY A 19 -26.31 22.60 -15.99
CA GLY A 19 -26.89 21.25 -16.03
C GLY A 19 -27.21 20.77 -14.61
N PRO A 20 -27.37 19.46 -14.31
CA PRO A 20 -27.43 18.95 -12.94
C PRO A 20 -26.04 18.48 -12.47
N PRO A 21 -25.09 19.39 -12.15
CA PRO A 21 -23.75 19.02 -11.70
C PRO A 21 -23.77 18.12 -10.47
N ALA A 22 -24.76 18.30 -9.60
CA ALA A 22 -24.96 17.49 -8.41
C ALA A 22 -25.22 16.01 -8.72
N ALA A 23 -25.92 15.69 -9.83
CA ALA A 23 -26.21 14.32 -10.20
C ALA A 23 -24.96 13.58 -10.69
N LEU A 24 -24.15 14.22 -11.55
CA LEU A 24 -22.88 13.66 -12.01
C LEU A 24 -21.87 13.49 -10.86
N LEU A 25 -21.86 14.43 -9.90
CA LEU A 25 -21.08 14.31 -8.67
C LEU A 25 -21.54 13.14 -7.80
N GLY A 26 -22.84 13.01 -7.58
CA GLY A 26 -23.41 11.92 -6.79
C GLY A 26 -23.06 10.56 -7.38
N ILE A 27 -23.24 10.40 -8.70
CA ILE A 27 -22.89 9.18 -9.43
C ILE A 27 -21.39 8.91 -9.36
N GLY A 28 -20.56 9.93 -9.58
CA GLY A 28 -19.10 9.81 -9.47
C GLY A 28 -18.64 9.41 -8.07
N LEU A 29 -19.25 9.98 -7.02
CA LEU A 29 -18.94 9.68 -5.62
C LEU A 29 -19.33 8.25 -5.25
N VAL A 30 -20.51 7.78 -5.68
CA VAL A 30 -20.93 6.38 -5.52
C VAL A 30 -19.95 5.46 -6.22
N GLY A 31 -19.65 5.68 -7.50
CA GLY A 31 -18.67 4.88 -8.23
C GLY A 31 -17.31 4.86 -7.53
N CYS A 32 -16.83 6.01 -7.06
CA CYS A 32 -15.60 6.13 -6.30
C CYS A 32 -15.62 5.34 -4.98
N LEU A 33 -16.75 5.27 -4.28
CA LEU A 33 -16.92 4.45 -3.07
C LEU A 33 -16.89 2.96 -3.42
N LEU A 34 -17.60 2.55 -4.48
CA LEU A 34 -17.60 1.15 -4.92
C LEU A 34 -16.20 0.68 -5.33
N LEU A 35 -15.45 1.53 -6.05
CA LEU A 35 -14.06 1.28 -6.42
C LEU A 35 -13.17 1.15 -5.17
N ALA A 36 -13.33 2.03 -4.18
CA ALA A 36 -12.57 1.97 -2.92
C ALA A 36 -12.90 0.71 -2.10
N LEU A 37 -14.13 0.23 -2.17
CA LEU A 37 -14.55 -1.02 -1.54
C LEU A 37 -14.11 -2.27 -2.33
N GLY A 38 -13.55 -2.09 -3.53
CA GLY A 38 -13.16 -3.16 -4.43
C GLY A 38 -14.36 -3.99 -4.91
N TRP A 39 -15.54 -3.38 -5.03
CA TRP A 39 -16.74 -4.06 -5.52
C TRP A 39 -16.90 -3.83 -7.02
N HIS A 40 -16.87 -4.89 -7.82
CA HIS A 40 -16.88 -4.81 -9.29
C HIS A 40 -15.86 -3.80 -9.82
N ASP A 41 -14.65 -3.81 -9.24
CA ASP A 41 -13.62 -2.78 -9.39
C ASP A 41 -13.37 -2.35 -10.83
N ARG A 42 -13.26 -3.30 -11.77
CA ARG A 42 -13.04 -3.02 -13.19
C ARG A 42 -14.25 -2.40 -13.88
N GLY A 43 -15.44 -2.94 -13.64
CA GLY A 43 -16.67 -2.40 -14.22
C GLY A 43 -16.90 -0.96 -13.74
N VAL A 44 -16.68 -0.72 -12.45
CA VAL A 44 -16.75 0.61 -11.84
C VAL A 44 -15.67 1.53 -12.38
N ALA A 45 -14.43 1.06 -12.56
CA ALA A 45 -13.34 1.86 -13.11
C ALA A 45 -13.58 2.24 -14.59
N SER A 46 -14.08 1.31 -15.41
CA SER A 46 -14.50 1.60 -16.79
C SER A 46 -15.62 2.62 -16.84
N PHE A 47 -16.62 2.48 -15.97
CA PHE A 47 -17.71 3.46 -15.85
C PHE A 47 -17.19 4.85 -15.45
N LEU A 48 -16.35 4.93 -14.41
CA LEU A 48 -15.76 6.19 -13.96
C LEU A 48 -14.87 6.82 -15.05
N PHE A 49 -14.16 6.02 -15.83
CA PHE A 49 -13.34 6.52 -16.93
C PHE A 49 -14.21 7.20 -18.00
N LEU A 50 -15.31 6.56 -18.41
CA LEU A 50 -16.28 7.14 -19.34
C LEU A 50 -16.94 8.40 -18.77
N LEU A 51 -17.28 8.39 -17.47
CA LEU A 51 -17.84 9.55 -16.78
C LEU A 51 -16.85 10.73 -16.79
N VAL A 52 -15.58 10.50 -16.44
CA VAL A 52 -14.52 11.51 -16.45
C VAL A 52 -14.29 12.06 -17.86
N ALA A 53 -14.26 11.20 -18.88
CA ALA A 53 -14.13 11.62 -20.28
C ALA A 53 -15.34 12.43 -20.77
N THR A 54 -16.55 12.05 -20.34
CA THR A 54 -17.78 12.80 -20.67
C THR A 54 -17.77 14.18 -20.03
N VAL A 55 -17.43 14.25 -18.73
CA VAL A 55 -17.31 15.52 -18.00
C VAL A 55 -16.25 16.43 -18.61
N ALA A 56 -15.09 15.87 -19.00
CA ALA A 56 -14.07 16.59 -19.75
C ALA A 56 -14.62 17.24 -21.02
N ALA A 57 -15.29 16.43 -21.87
CA ALA A 57 -15.84 16.89 -23.14
C ALA A 57 -16.93 17.98 -22.96
N LEU A 58 -17.72 17.89 -21.88
CA LEU A 58 -18.75 18.88 -21.55
C LEU A 58 -18.18 20.21 -21.04
N ILE A 59 -17.09 20.20 -20.28
CA ILE A 59 -16.48 21.40 -19.71
C ILE A 59 -15.65 22.15 -20.75
N ASP A 60 -14.82 21.45 -21.50
CA ASP A 60 -13.80 22.07 -22.36
C ASP A 60 -14.30 22.33 -23.79
N GLY A 61 -15.60 22.07 -24.08
CA GLY A 61 -16.28 22.45 -25.32
C GLY A 61 -15.79 21.73 -26.58
N ALA A 62 -14.80 20.85 -26.46
CA ALA A 62 -14.26 20.08 -27.56
C ALA A 62 -13.86 18.67 -27.07
N PRO A 63 -14.35 17.58 -27.69
CA PRO A 63 -13.98 16.22 -27.32
C PRO A 63 -12.49 15.88 -27.53
N LEU A 64 -11.70 16.81 -28.11
CA LEU A 64 -10.28 16.65 -28.41
C LEU A 64 -9.34 17.63 -27.67
N VAL A 65 -9.85 18.59 -26.89
CA VAL A 65 -8.99 19.45 -26.06
C VAL A 65 -8.71 18.70 -24.76
N LEU A 66 -7.43 18.50 -24.44
CA LEU A 66 -7.02 17.81 -23.22
C LEU A 66 -7.58 18.57 -22.01
N PRO A 67 -8.42 17.94 -21.18
CA PRO A 67 -9.01 18.61 -20.04
C PRO A 67 -7.94 18.98 -19.03
N GLY A 68 -8.26 19.93 -18.15
CA GLY A 68 -7.34 20.41 -17.11
C GLY A 68 -6.60 19.25 -16.43
N ALA A 69 -5.29 19.40 -16.21
CA ALA A 69 -4.35 18.30 -15.93
C ALA A 69 -4.83 17.24 -14.92
N GLY A 70 -5.61 17.64 -13.90
CA GLY A 70 -6.21 16.70 -12.94
C GLY A 70 -7.20 15.69 -13.55
N ILE A 71 -8.06 16.11 -14.48
CA ILE A 71 -9.08 15.26 -15.12
C ILE A 71 -8.38 14.23 -16.01
N THR A 72 -7.42 14.69 -16.81
CA THR A 72 -6.57 13.83 -17.65
C THR A 72 -5.84 12.79 -16.80
N LEU A 73 -5.22 13.21 -15.69
CA LEU A 73 -4.53 12.31 -14.78
C LEU A 73 -5.46 11.27 -14.12
N ALA A 74 -6.67 11.67 -13.73
CA ALA A 74 -7.67 10.74 -13.18
C ALA A 74 -8.05 9.67 -14.22
N GLY A 75 -8.31 10.08 -15.46
CA GLY A 75 -8.57 9.16 -16.56
C GLY A 75 -7.43 8.16 -16.79
N ILE A 76 -6.18 8.64 -16.81
CA ILE A 76 -5.00 7.78 -16.97
C ILE A 76 -4.83 6.82 -15.78
N LEU A 77 -5.07 7.26 -14.55
CA LEU A 77 -5.02 6.37 -13.38
C LEU A 77 -6.08 5.27 -13.44
N LEU A 78 -7.28 5.58 -13.93
CA LEU A 78 -8.32 4.58 -14.16
C LEU A 78 -7.92 3.59 -15.26
N LEU A 79 -7.28 4.06 -16.34
CA LEU A 79 -6.70 3.18 -17.36
C LEU A 79 -5.59 2.29 -16.81
N PHE A 80 -4.69 2.83 -15.97
CA PHE A 80 -3.69 2.01 -15.29
C PHE A 80 -4.34 0.97 -14.38
N HIS A 81 -5.39 1.32 -13.64
CA HIS A 81 -6.13 0.36 -12.82
C HIS A 81 -6.74 -0.77 -13.67
N LEU A 82 -7.30 -0.45 -14.85
CA LEU A 82 -7.78 -1.44 -15.80
C LEU A 82 -6.64 -2.26 -16.42
N ALA A 83 -5.45 -1.72 -16.59
CA ALA A 83 -4.31 -2.44 -17.15
C ALA A 83 -3.65 -3.42 -16.15
N VAL A 84 -3.80 -3.17 -14.84
CA VAL A 84 -3.29 -4.06 -13.81
C VAL A 84 -4.05 -5.40 -13.83
N PRO A 85 -3.37 -6.55 -13.68
CA PRO A 85 -4.03 -7.85 -13.63
C PRO A 85 -5.14 -7.89 -12.56
N PRO A 86 -6.31 -8.49 -12.86
CA PRO A 86 -7.44 -8.49 -11.95
C PRO A 86 -7.18 -9.31 -10.69
N LYS A 87 -7.95 -9.03 -9.62
CA LYS A 87 -7.98 -9.81 -8.38
C LYS A 87 -6.58 -9.92 -7.73
N PRO A 88 -5.95 -8.81 -7.32
CA PRO A 88 -4.78 -8.87 -6.45
C PRO A 88 -5.10 -9.65 -5.18
N PHE A 89 -4.09 -10.20 -4.52
CA PHE A 89 -4.29 -10.85 -3.24
C PHE A 89 -4.94 -9.88 -2.23
N GLY A 90 -5.83 -10.40 -1.37
CA GLY A 90 -6.59 -9.58 -0.41
C GLY A 90 -7.79 -8.81 -1.00
N ALA A 91 -7.93 -8.73 -2.34
CA ALA A 91 -9.14 -8.19 -2.96
C ALA A 91 -10.37 -9.03 -2.59
N ARG A 92 -11.54 -8.38 -2.50
CA ARG A 92 -12.80 -9.09 -2.25
C ARG A 92 -13.06 -10.19 -3.27
N ASP A 93 -12.73 -9.92 -4.53
CA ASP A 93 -12.89 -10.87 -5.64
C ASP A 93 -11.87 -12.02 -5.65
N ALA A 94 -10.82 -11.93 -4.81
CA ALA A 94 -9.85 -12.99 -4.57
C ALA A 94 -10.18 -13.84 -3.34
N ARG A 95 -11.27 -13.52 -2.59
CA ARG A 95 -11.72 -14.32 -1.45
C ARG A 95 -12.04 -15.75 -1.90
N GLY A 96 -11.53 -16.72 -1.14
CA GLY A 96 -11.72 -18.15 -1.43
C GLY A 96 -10.66 -18.80 -2.32
N ARG A 97 -9.68 -18.05 -2.86
CA ARG A 97 -8.52 -18.66 -3.52
C ARG A 97 -7.74 -19.54 -2.54
N THR A 98 -7.35 -20.73 -3.00
CA THR A 98 -6.55 -21.70 -2.23
C THR A 98 -5.08 -21.30 -2.19
N ASP A 99 -4.53 -20.88 -3.34
CA ASP A 99 -3.18 -20.33 -3.41
C ASP A 99 -3.17 -18.88 -2.91
N PRO A 100 -2.43 -18.58 -1.82
CA PRO A 100 -2.22 -17.21 -1.38
C PRO A 100 -1.53 -16.38 -2.47
N ARG A 101 -0.53 -16.92 -3.16
CA ARG A 101 0.30 -16.17 -4.13
C ARG A 101 -0.49 -15.79 -5.38
N GLY A 102 -1.40 -16.67 -5.83
CA GLY A 102 -2.36 -16.43 -6.90
C GLY A 102 -1.74 -16.01 -8.24
N GLY A 103 -0.43 -16.24 -8.43
CA GLY A 103 0.35 -15.79 -9.58
C GLY A 103 0.32 -14.29 -9.85
N TRP A 104 -0.17 -13.47 -8.91
CA TRP A 104 -0.39 -12.05 -9.17
C TRP A 104 0.91 -11.26 -8.97
N HIS A 105 1.33 -10.55 -10.00
CA HIS A 105 2.42 -9.59 -9.92
C HIS A 105 2.07 -8.35 -10.75
N ARG A 106 2.47 -7.17 -10.27
CA ARG A 106 2.34 -5.95 -11.07
C ARG A 106 3.34 -6.00 -12.23
N PRO A 107 2.91 -5.90 -13.50
CA PRO A 107 3.83 -5.83 -14.62
C PRO A 107 4.77 -4.61 -14.50
N ARG A 108 6.07 -4.82 -14.73
CA ARG A 108 7.11 -3.78 -14.60
C ARG A 108 6.82 -2.54 -15.47
N TRP A 109 6.29 -2.76 -16.68
CA TRP A 109 5.97 -1.68 -17.62
C TRP A 109 4.93 -0.70 -17.06
N ILE A 110 3.98 -1.14 -16.21
CA ILE A 110 2.98 -0.27 -15.59
C ILE A 110 3.66 0.68 -14.60
N GLY A 111 4.61 0.18 -13.81
CA GLY A 111 5.42 1.00 -12.90
C GLY A 111 6.28 2.02 -13.65
N ASP A 112 6.98 1.56 -14.69
CA ASP A 112 7.81 2.42 -15.54
C ASP A 112 6.99 3.50 -16.26
N SER A 113 5.80 3.16 -16.78
CA SER A 113 4.90 4.11 -17.44
C SER A 113 4.36 5.16 -16.47
N ALA A 114 3.98 4.75 -15.25
CA ALA A 114 3.55 5.67 -14.22
C ALA A 114 4.67 6.65 -13.81
N TRP A 115 5.91 6.15 -13.69
CA TRP A 115 7.08 6.97 -13.39
C TRP A 115 7.35 8.00 -14.50
N MET A 116 7.30 7.57 -15.76
CA MET A 116 7.51 8.45 -16.92
C MET A 116 6.42 9.52 -17.04
N LEU A 117 5.15 9.15 -16.86
CA LEU A 117 4.04 10.09 -16.83
C LEU A 117 4.22 11.12 -15.71
N LEU A 118 4.59 10.67 -14.52
CA LEU A 118 4.84 11.54 -13.38
C LEU A 118 5.99 12.52 -13.66
N ALA A 119 7.10 12.04 -14.22
CA ALA A 119 8.22 12.88 -14.63
C ALA A 119 7.80 13.94 -15.66
N LEU A 120 7.02 13.55 -16.67
CA LEU A 120 6.51 14.45 -17.70
C LEU A 120 5.61 15.56 -17.11
N VAL A 121 4.67 15.16 -16.24
CA VAL A 121 3.73 16.08 -15.60
C VAL A 121 4.45 17.06 -14.67
N LEU A 122 5.40 16.56 -13.87
CA LEU A 122 6.19 17.39 -12.96
C LEU A 122 7.07 18.38 -13.74
N LEU A 123 7.72 17.92 -14.82
CA LEU A 123 8.54 18.80 -15.67
C LEU A 123 7.70 19.89 -16.34
N GLY A 124 6.52 19.55 -16.86
CA GLY A 124 5.60 20.53 -17.45
C GLY A 124 5.15 21.59 -16.43
N ARG A 125 4.83 21.18 -15.20
CA ARG A 125 4.46 22.12 -14.11
C ARG A 125 5.66 22.97 -13.67
N GLY A 126 6.87 22.41 -13.68
CA GLY A 126 8.10 23.12 -13.37
C GLY A 126 8.43 24.20 -14.39
N LEU A 127 8.32 23.89 -15.68
CA LEU A 127 8.52 24.85 -16.77
C LEU A 127 7.54 26.02 -16.70
N GLY A 128 6.25 25.74 -16.39
CA GLY A 128 5.27 26.80 -16.15
C GLY A 128 5.71 27.75 -15.03
N ARG A 129 6.15 27.20 -13.89
CA ARG A 129 6.66 27.99 -12.76
C ARG A 129 7.92 28.79 -13.09
N VAL A 130 8.81 28.27 -13.92
CA VAL A 130 9.96 29.04 -14.41
C VAL A 130 9.48 30.23 -15.24
N GLY A 131 8.51 30.03 -16.13
CA GLY A 131 7.88 31.12 -16.89
C GLY A 131 7.25 32.20 -15.99
N ASP A 132 6.53 31.78 -14.97
CA ASP A 132 5.92 32.68 -13.98
C ASP A 132 7.00 33.48 -13.21
N LEU A 133 8.07 32.81 -12.78
CA LEU A 133 9.17 33.44 -12.04
C LEU A 133 9.94 34.46 -12.88
N LEU A 134 10.06 34.23 -14.19
CA LEU A 134 10.71 35.16 -15.12
C LEU A 134 9.82 36.35 -15.48
N SER A 135 8.49 36.22 -15.39
CA SER A 135 7.53 37.23 -15.83
C SER A 135 6.95 38.06 -14.69
N THR A 136 6.97 37.56 -13.45
CA THR A 136 6.39 38.23 -12.29
C THR A 136 7.45 38.58 -11.26
N PRO A 137 7.49 39.83 -10.76
CA PRO A 137 8.34 40.17 -9.62
C PRO A 137 7.77 39.51 -8.37
N ALA A 138 8.34 38.37 -7.99
CA ALA A 138 8.03 37.69 -6.73
C ALA A 138 8.94 38.18 -5.60
N GLU A 139 8.46 38.10 -4.37
CA GLU A 139 9.34 38.26 -3.19
C GLU A 139 10.46 37.21 -3.24
N LEU A 140 11.67 37.60 -2.82
CA LEU A 140 12.88 36.78 -2.95
C LEU A 140 12.72 35.40 -2.29
N ASP A 141 12.04 35.34 -1.14
CA ASP A 141 11.82 34.09 -0.41
C ASP A 141 10.91 33.11 -1.16
N PHE A 142 9.84 33.63 -1.77
CA PHE A 142 8.94 32.82 -2.60
C PHE A 142 9.63 32.36 -3.89
N ALA A 143 10.41 33.25 -4.51
CA ALA A 143 11.22 32.94 -5.69
C ALA A 143 12.23 31.81 -5.41
N LEU A 144 12.92 31.87 -4.27
CA LEU A 144 13.87 30.85 -3.84
C LEU A 144 13.17 29.50 -3.62
N LEU A 145 12.05 29.50 -2.90
CA LEU A 145 11.29 28.28 -2.62
C LEU A 145 10.73 27.65 -3.91
N ALA A 146 10.19 28.46 -4.82
CA ALA A 146 9.73 28.01 -6.13
C ALA A 146 10.88 27.42 -6.96
N GLY A 147 12.05 28.07 -6.95
CA GLY A 147 13.27 27.59 -7.60
C GLY A 147 13.73 26.23 -7.07
N VAL A 148 13.74 26.03 -5.75
CA VAL A 148 14.03 24.73 -5.12
C VAL A 148 13.06 23.65 -5.61
N GLY A 149 11.76 23.97 -5.69
CA GLY A 149 10.75 23.04 -6.20
C GLY A 149 11.00 22.62 -7.66
N VAL A 150 11.37 23.57 -8.51
CA VAL A 150 11.74 23.29 -9.92
C VAL A 150 12.96 22.39 -10.00
N LEU A 151 14.00 22.66 -9.20
CA LEU A 151 15.21 21.81 -9.16
C LEU A 151 14.88 20.38 -8.73
N ILE A 152 14.02 20.21 -7.71
CA ILE A 152 13.55 18.89 -7.25
C ILE A 152 12.81 18.15 -8.37
N GLU A 153 11.98 18.84 -9.16
CA GLU A 153 11.25 18.25 -10.30
C GLU A 153 12.16 17.84 -11.44
N ILE A 154 13.14 18.68 -11.79
CA ILE A 154 14.13 18.35 -12.81
C ILE A 154 14.96 17.15 -12.35
N ALA A 155 15.44 17.15 -11.11
CA ALA A 155 16.17 16.04 -10.53
C ALA A 155 15.34 14.74 -10.54
N PHE A 156 14.05 14.83 -10.22
CA PHE A 156 13.12 13.71 -10.32
C PHE A 156 13.05 13.16 -11.74
N ALA A 157 12.88 14.02 -12.75
CA ALA A 157 12.79 13.59 -14.15
C ALA A 157 14.06 12.86 -14.62
N LEU A 158 15.25 13.30 -14.19
CA LEU A 158 16.53 12.65 -14.50
C LEU A 158 16.63 11.21 -13.96
N THR A 159 15.92 10.87 -12.89
CA THR A 159 15.89 9.50 -12.36
C THR A 159 15.14 8.50 -13.23
N THR A 160 14.44 8.96 -14.28
CA THR A 160 13.88 8.08 -15.32
C THR A 160 14.97 7.22 -15.95
N PHE A 161 16.18 7.78 -16.12
CA PHE A 161 17.34 7.10 -16.71
C PHE A 161 18.17 6.31 -15.70
N ARG A 162 18.09 6.62 -14.40
CA ARG A 162 18.81 5.91 -13.33
C ARG A 162 17.85 5.35 -12.28
N ARG A 163 17.46 4.08 -12.47
CA ARG A 163 16.48 3.39 -11.61
C ARG A 163 16.88 3.29 -10.15
N SER A 164 18.19 3.24 -9.85
CA SER A 164 18.70 3.16 -8.47
C SER A 164 18.41 4.42 -7.64
N LEU A 165 18.17 5.57 -8.28
CA LEU A 165 17.85 6.83 -7.62
C LEU A 165 16.34 7.04 -7.41
N ARG A 166 15.49 6.16 -7.95
CA ARG A 166 14.03 6.28 -7.82
C ARG A 166 13.53 6.30 -6.37
N PRO A 167 13.99 5.47 -5.42
CA PRO A 167 13.46 5.52 -4.06
C PRO A 167 13.71 6.85 -3.35
N THR A 168 14.91 7.40 -3.49
CA THR A 168 15.27 8.69 -2.88
C THR A 168 14.51 9.83 -3.56
N ALA A 169 14.46 9.86 -4.89
CA ALA A 169 13.70 10.86 -5.64
C ALA A 169 12.20 10.82 -5.33
N TRP A 170 11.61 9.62 -5.19
CA TRP A 170 10.22 9.44 -4.80
C TRP A 170 9.95 10.03 -3.41
N LEU A 171 10.79 9.72 -2.42
CA LEU A 171 10.62 10.19 -1.06
C LEU A 171 10.76 11.71 -0.96
N VAL A 172 11.81 12.27 -1.58
CA VAL A 172 12.02 13.73 -1.63
C VAL A 172 10.83 14.42 -2.30
N MET A 173 10.37 13.90 -3.43
CA MET A 173 9.21 14.45 -4.14
C MET A 173 7.93 14.37 -3.30
N LEU A 174 7.66 13.25 -2.63
CA LEU A 174 6.49 13.07 -1.79
C LEU A 174 6.49 14.06 -0.62
N LEU A 175 7.60 14.16 0.09
CA LEU A 175 7.75 15.10 1.21
C LEU A 175 7.62 16.54 0.74
N TRP A 176 8.22 16.88 -0.41
CA TRP A 176 8.09 18.19 -1.01
C TRP A 176 6.63 18.54 -1.32
N ARG A 177 5.85 17.62 -1.93
CA ARG A 177 4.43 17.86 -2.21
C ARG A 177 3.60 18.02 -0.94
N ILE A 178 3.82 17.16 0.05
CA ILE A 178 3.10 17.24 1.32
C ILE A 178 3.41 18.57 2.03
N ALA A 179 4.68 18.97 2.08
CA ALA A 179 5.10 20.23 2.68
C ALA A 179 4.49 21.43 1.95
N TRP A 180 4.49 21.42 0.61
CA TRP A 180 3.88 22.48 -0.20
C TRP A 180 2.37 22.59 0.08
N ILE A 181 1.65 21.47 0.09
CA ILE A 181 0.21 21.45 0.37
C ILE A 181 -0.10 21.92 1.79
N ALA A 182 0.72 21.54 2.76
CA ALA A 182 0.55 21.99 4.15
C ALA A 182 0.79 23.49 4.31
N ALA A 183 1.76 24.06 3.57
CA ALA A 183 2.10 25.48 3.64
C ALA A 183 1.16 26.38 2.84
N PHE A 184 0.74 25.95 1.65
CA PHE A 184 0.05 26.81 0.67
C PHE A 184 -1.32 26.27 0.22
N GLY A 185 -1.72 25.10 0.72
CA GLY A 185 -2.94 24.41 0.28
C GLY A 185 -2.76 23.59 -1.00
N ALA A 186 -3.80 22.82 -1.35
CA ALA A 186 -3.79 21.95 -2.52
C ALA A 186 -4.31 22.70 -3.76
N ALA A 187 -3.45 22.89 -4.76
CA ALA A 187 -3.87 23.38 -6.06
C ALA A 187 -4.76 22.33 -6.78
N PRO A 188 -5.59 22.74 -7.76
CA PRO A 188 -6.40 21.81 -8.55
C PRO A 188 -5.54 20.70 -9.18
N GLY A 189 -5.89 19.43 -8.92
CA GLY A 189 -5.18 18.26 -9.43
C GLY A 189 -4.03 17.74 -8.55
N GLU A 190 -3.58 18.48 -7.53
CA GLU A 190 -2.54 17.99 -6.59
C GLU A 190 -2.91 16.69 -5.88
N PRO A 191 -4.15 16.47 -5.41
CA PRO A 191 -4.52 15.18 -4.80
C PRO A 191 -4.39 13.98 -5.75
N ILE A 192 -4.62 14.21 -7.04
CA ILE A 192 -4.52 13.17 -8.09
C ILE A 192 -3.04 12.94 -8.45
N LEU A 193 -2.24 14.01 -8.47
CA LEU A 193 -0.78 13.91 -8.64
C LEU A 193 -0.14 13.13 -7.49
N LEU A 194 -0.54 13.39 -6.23
CA LEU A 194 -0.11 12.60 -5.07
C LEU A 194 -0.51 11.13 -5.22
N LEU A 195 -1.70 10.86 -5.74
CA LEU A 195 -2.10 9.49 -5.97
C LEU A 195 -1.27 8.81 -7.07
N LEU A 196 -0.96 9.52 -8.16
CA LEU A 196 -0.04 9.02 -9.18
C LEU A 196 1.35 8.77 -8.59
N LEU A 197 1.83 9.64 -7.71
CA LEU A 197 3.09 9.45 -6.98
C LEU A 197 3.05 8.19 -6.12
N VAL A 198 1.98 7.98 -5.34
CA VAL A 198 1.77 6.74 -4.57
C VAL A 198 1.69 5.52 -5.50
N PHE A 199 0.99 5.61 -6.63
CA PHE A 199 0.89 4.54 -7.61
C PHE A 199 2.24 4.23 -8.29
N ALA A 200 3.10 5.22 -8.48
CA ALA A 200 4.44 5.04 -9.03
C ALA A 200 5.44 4.45 -8.02
N CYS A 201 5.07 4.35 -6.74
CA CYS A 201 5.87 3.70 -5.71
C CYS A 201 6.06 2.21 -6.05
N ASP A 202 7.30 1.74 -5.95
CA ASP A 202 7.64 0.32 -6.06
C ASP A 202 8.00 -0.21 -4.66
N PRO A 203 7.18 -1.10 -4.07
CA PRO A 203 7.50 -1.73 -2.78
C PRO A 203 8.86 -2.42 -2.76
N GLY A 204 9.36 -2.87 -3.91
CA GLY A 204 10.66 -3.54 -4.05
C GLY A 204 11.87 -2.67 -3.75
N TRP A 205 11.73 -1.34 -3.64
CA TRP A 205 12.83 -0.46 -3.24
C TRP A 205 13.30 -0.67 -1.81
N TRP A 206 12.41 -1.14 -0.94
CA TRP A 206 12.73 -1.42 0.45
C TRP A 206 12.52 -2.91 0.67
N PRO A 207 13.51 -3.75 0.29
CA PRO A 207 13.37 -5.19 0.40
C PRO A 207 13.07 -5.60 1.84
N GLY A 208 12.40 -6.74 1.95
CA GLY A 208 12.24 -7.43 3.21
C GLY A 208 13.59 -7.84 3.81
N ARG A 209 13.55 -8.41 5.00
CA ARG A 209 14.71 -9.07 5.61
C ARG A 209 14.27 -10.44 6.08
N SER A 210 15.08 -11.45 5.76
CA SER A 210 14.83 -12.81 6.22
C SER A 210 14.70 -12.87 7.75
N LEU A 211 13.82 -13.76 8.21
CA LEU A 211 13.75 -14.21 9.60
C LEU A 211 14.60 -15.47 9.84
N GLU A 212 15.09 -16.09 8.77
CA GLU A 212 16.08 -17.15 8.81
C GLU A 212 17.43 -16.53 9.21
N GLN A 213 17.99 -16.95 10.34
CA GLN A 213 19.34 -16.55 10.74
C GLN A 213 20.35 -17.43 10.00
N THR A 214 21.27 -16.79 9.28
CA THR A 214 22.39 -17.46 8.58
C THR A 214 23.70 -17.36 9.36
N ASP A 215 23.67 -16.98 10.64
CA ASP A 215 24.89 -16.84 11.44
C ASP A 215 25.47 -18.23 11.72
N GLU A 216 26.55 -18.57 11.02
CA GLU A 216 27.34 -19.80 11.15
C GLU A 216 28.02 -19.97 12.52
N THR A 217 27.83 -19.04 13.46
CA THR A 217 28.53 -18.98 14.76
C THR A 217 27.67 -19.36 15.97
N SER A 218 26.39 -19.69 15.77
CA SER A 218 25.52 -20.18 16.85
C SER A 218 24.90 -21.53 16.50
N ASP A 219 25.40 -22.61 17.12
CA ASP A 219 24.93 -24.00 16.94
C ASP A 219 23.46 -24.24 17.37
N ASP A 220 22.78 -23.24 17.93
CA ASP A 220 21.43 -23.36 18.52
C ASP A 220 20.36 -22.46 17.84
N ALA A 221 20.70 -21.77 16.74
CA ALA A 221 19.76 -20.88 16.06
C ALA A 221 18.86 -21.63 15.06
N GLY A 222 17.65 -21.98 15.50
CA GLY A 222 16.60 -22.53 14.63
C GLY A 222 15.95 -21.48 13.70
N PRO A 223 15.12 -21.89 12.73
CA PRO A 223 14.33 -20.96 11.94
C PRO A 223 13.24 -20.29 12.78
N ALA A 224 12.89 -19.05 12.46
CA ALA A 224 11.79 -18.37 13.14
C ALA A 224 10.44 -19.09 12.88
N VAL A 225 9.61 -19.20 13.92
CA VAL A 225 8.30 -19.86 13.87
C VAL A 225 7.20 -18.85 14.21
N LEU A 226 6.23 -18.70 13.30
CA LEU A 226 5.01 -17.94 13.50
C LEU A 226 3.88 -18.86 13.96
N TYR A 227 3.49 -18.73 15.22
CA TYR A 227 2.36 -19.44 15.79
C TYR A 227 1.06 -18.67 15.61
N TYR A 228 -0.03 -19.39 15.33
CA TYR A 228 -1.34 -18.80 15.07
C TYR A 228 -2.49 -19.64 15.63
N ASP A 229 -3.64 -18.99 15.89
CA ASP A 229 -4.88 -19.68 16.28
C ASP A 229 -5.51 -20.41 15.09
N GLY A 230 -5.45 -21.74 15.13
CA GLY A 230 -5.95 -22.63 14.07
C GLY A 230 -7.46 -22.53 13.84
N ASP A 231 -8.24 -22.13 14.86
CA ASP A 231 -9.70 -22.01 14.78
C ASP A 231 -10.17 -20.60 14.38
N CYS A 232 -9.23 -19.69 14.09
CA CYS A 232 -9.52 -18.29 13.82
C CYS A 232 -9.28 -17.92 12.36
N GLY A 233 -10.36 -17.57 11.64
CA GLY A 233 -10.27 -17.13 10.24
C GLY A 233 -9.42 -15.87 10.05
N LEU A 234 -9.35 -14.98 11.04
CA LEU A 234 -8.50 -13.78 10.99
C LEU A 234 -7.01 -14.15 11.09
N CYS A 235 -6.66 -15.10 11.96
CA CYS A 235 -5.28 -15.57 12.11
C CYS A 235 -4.80 -16.31 10.86
N HIS A 236 -5.66 -17.14 10.26
CA HIS A 236 -5.41 -17.74 8.94
C HIS A 236 -5.24 -16.67 7.85
N GLY A 237 -6.09 -15.64 7.85
CA GLY A 237 -5.97 -14.51 6.95
C GLY A 237 -4.63 -13.79 7.09
N PHE A 238 -4.13 -13.63 8.32
CA PHE A 238 -2.81 -13.05 8.59
C PHE A 238 -1.66 -13.93 8.09
N VAL A 239 -1.68 -15.25 8.33
CA VAL A 239 -0.68 -16.18 7.77
C VAL A 239 -0.65 -16.11 6.26
N ARG A 240 -1.82 -16.10 5.61
CA ARG A 240 -1.92 -15.95 4.16
C ARG A 240 -1.37 -14.61 3.69
N LEU A 241 -1.65 -13.51 4.39
CA LEU A 241 -1.08 -12.20 4.08
C LEU A 241 0.46 -12.25 4.09
N VAL A 242 1.06 -12.82 5.15
CA VAL A 242 2.52 -12.95 5.24
C VAL A 242 3.09 -13.74 4.05
N LEU A 243 2.48 -14.88 3.71
CA LEU A 243 2.90 -15.72 2.57
C LEU A 243 2.82 -14.98 1.21
N CYS A 244 1.88 -14.07 1.06
CA CYS A 244 1.71 -13.32 -0.19
C CYS A 244 2.71 -12.18 -0.29
N GLU A 245 2.82 -11.39 0.77
CA GLU A 245 3.68 -10.23 0.80
C GLU A 245 5.15 -10.65 0.69
N GLU A 246 5.57 -11.73 1.37
CA GLU A 246 6.93 -12.24 1.23
C GLU A 246 7.24 -12.73 -0.19
N ALA A 247 6.25 -13.22 -0.95
CA ALA A 247 6.46 -13.67 -2.33
C ALA A 247 6.68 -12.51 -3.30
N THR A 248 6.27 -11.30 -2.91
CA THR A 248 6.44 -10.08 -3.72
C THR A 248 7.72 -9.31 -3.38
N THR A 249 8.41 -9.69 -2.31
CA THR A 249 9.62 -9.01 -1.85
C THR A 249 10.87 -9.73 -2.37
N PRO A 250 11.96 -9.02 -2.72
CA PRO A 250 13.20 -9.64 -3.20
C PRO A 250 13.86 -10.60 -2.19
N GLU A 251 13.73 -10.30 -0.89
CA GLU A 251 14.29 -11.07 0.22
C GLU A 251 13.16 -11.60 1.12
N PRO A 252 12.63 -12.82 0.84
CA PRO A 252 11.47 -13.36 1.55
C PRO A 252 11.78 -13.66 3.02
N LEU A 253 10.75 -13.62 3.87
CA LEU A 253 10.91 -13.76 5.32
C LEU A 253 11.22 -15.20 5.72
N ARG A 254 10.59 -16.17 5.04
CA ARG A 254 10.76 -17.62 5.28
C ARG A 254 10.51 -18.11 6.72
N PRO A 255 9.49 -17.62 7.47
CA PRO A 255 9.14 -18.25 8.74
C PRO A 255 8.54 -19.65 8.51
N ARG A 256 8.68 -20.51 9.50
CA ARG A 256 7.82 -21.69 9.67
C ARG A 256 6.52 -21.27 10.35
N PHE A 257 5.47 -22.08 10.19
CA PHE A 257 4.14 -21.81 10.73
C PHE A 257 3.66 -22.99 11.54
N ALA A 258 3.07 -22.75 12.71
CA ALA A 258 2.50 -23.82 13.54
C ALA A 258 1.24 -23.32 14.25
N PRO A 259 0.23 -24.16 14.49
CA PRO A 259 -0.90 -23.76 15.31
C PRO A 259 -0.48 -23.62 16.78
N LEU A 260 -1.09 -22.70 17.53
CA LEU A 260 -0.88 -22.56 18.97
C LEU A 260 -1.25 -23.82 19.77
N SER A 261 -2.08 -24.70 19.20
CA SER A 261 -2.46 -25.99 19.79
C SER A 261 -1.50 -27.14 19.46
N SER A 262 -0.41 -26.88 18.72
CA SER A 262 0.58 -27.90 18.35
C SER A 262 1.41 -28.37 19.54
N GLU A 263 1.88 -29.62 19.48
CA GLU A 263 2.89 -30.11 20.43
C GLU A 263 4.19 -29.30 20.32
N HIS A 264 4.52 -28.81 19.13
CA HIS A 264 5.67 -27.95 18.89
C HIS A 264 5.62 -26.68 19.75
N PHE A 265 4.49 -25.98 19.77
CA PHE A 265 4.31 -24.80 20.61
C PHE A 265 4.39 -25.13 22.10
N ALA A 266 3.77 -26.23 22.52
CA ALA A 266 3.78 -26.66 23.92
C ALA A 266 5.21 -26.88 24.43
N ARG A 267 6.06 -27.57 23.66
CA ARG A 267 7.49 -27.77 24.00
C ARG A 267 8.26 -26.46 23.99
N GLN A 268 8.01 -25.59 23.01
CA GLN A 268 8.68 -24.30 22.88
C GLN A 268 8.45 -23.38 24.10
N VAL A 269 7.30 -23.49 24.76
CA VAL A 269 6.94 -22.68 25.93
C VAL A 269 7.24 -23.38 27.25
N ALA A 270 7.18 -24.71 27.31
CA ALA A 270 7.35 -25.48 28.55
C ALA A 270 8.71 -25.23 29.24
N ASP A 271 9.78 -25.08 28.47
CA ASP A 271 11.15 -24.94 29.00
C ASP A 271 11.55 -23.47 29.26
N ARG A 272 10.60 -22.52 29.15
CA ARG A 272 10.86 -21.09 29.24
C ARG A 272 10.50 -20.52 30.59
N SER A 273 11.52 -20.11 31.34
CA SER A 273 11.35 -19.39 32.61
C SER A 273 10.94 -17.91 32.44
N ASP A 274 11.05 -17.36 31.23
CA ASP A 274 10.70 -15.97 30.88
C ASP A 274 9.23 -15.80 30.47
N VAL A 275 8.45 -16.87 30.44
CA VAL A 275 7.09 -16.87 29.88
C VAL A 275 6.10 -17.55 30.82
N ASP A 276 5.08 -16.81 31.25
CA ASP A 276 3.94 -17.40 31.95
C ASP A 276 2.91 -17.87 30.92
N ALA A 277 2.88 -19.19 30.65
CA ALA A 277 2.04 -19.80 29.60
C ALA A 277 0.55 -19.36 29.60
N PRO A 278 -0.14 -19.19 30.74
CA PRO A 278 -1.52 -18.70 30.80
C PRO A 278 -1.70 -17.25 30.32
N THR A 279 -0.62 -16.45 30.29
CA THR A 279 -0.66 -15.04 29.88
C THR A 279 -0.40 -14.83 28.39
N LEU A 280 -0.01 -15.88 27.67
CA LEU A 280 0.24 -15.81 26.24
C LEU A 280 -1.05 -15.54 25.46
N PRO A 281 -0.98 -14.69 24.42
CA PRO A 281 -2.15 -14.43 23.59
C PRO A 281 -2.52 -15.67 22.79
N ASP A 282 -3.81 -15.91 22.69
CA ASP A 282 -4.42 -17.02 21.97
C ASP A 282 -4.59 -16.75 20.47
N SER A 283 -3.76 -15.88 19.86
CA SER A 283 -3.96 -15.42 18.47
C SER A 283 -2.72 -15.45 17.59
N ILE A 284 -1.68 -14.63 17.85
CA ILE A 284 -0.42 -14.63 17.09
C ILE A 284 0.77 -14.53 18.06
N VAL A 285 1.74 -15.44 17.91
CA VAL A 285 3.02 -15.43 18.64
C VAL A 285 4.15 -15.67 17.64
N LEU A 286 5.24 -14.91 17.73
CA LEU A 286 6.42 -15.08 16.87
C LEU A 286 7.61 -15.48 17.75
N VAL A 287 8.25 -16.60 17.43
CA VAL A 287 9.54 -16.99 18.02
C VAL A 287 10.61 -16.79 16.97
N LEU A 288 11.61 -15.97 17.28
CA LEU A 288 12.76 -15.71 16.41
C LEU A 288 13.80 -16.83 16.55
N GLY A 289 14.71 -16.95 15.58
CA GLY A 289 15.73 -18.00 15.59
C GLY A 289 16.67 -17.95 16.80
N ASN A 290 16.87 -16.78 17.39
CA ASN A 290 17.62 -16.58 18.63
C ASN A 290 16.81 -16.91 19.90
N GLY A 291 15.69 -17.62 19.75
CA GLY A 291 14.78 -17.98 20.82
C GLY A 291 13.89 -16.84 21.31
N ARG A 292 14.06 -15.58 20.89
CA ARG A 292 13.26 -14.47 21.44
C ARG A 292 11.79 -14.58 21.06
N LEU A 293 10.91 -14.60 22.06
CA LEU A 293 9.46 -14.68 21.88
C LEU A 293 8.84 -13.28 21.85
N LEU A 294 8.03 -13.02 20.83
CA LEU A 294 7.29 -11.78 20.63
C LEU A 294 5.80 -12.09 20.56
N THR A 295 5.00 -11.24 21.21
CA THR A 295 3.54 -11.37 21.30
C THR A 295 2.86 -10.09 20.86
N ARG A 296 1.53 -10.14 20.67
CA ARG A 296 0.67 -8.98 20.44
C ARG A 296 1.20 -8.05 19.34
N SER A 297 1.20 -6.73 19.61
CA SER A 297 1.66 -5.73 18.66
C SER A 297 3.15 -5.88 18.31
N ALA A 298 3.97 -6.35 19.24
CA ALA A 298 5.40 -6.56 19.00
C ALA A 298 5.66 -7.63 17.93
N ALA A 299 4.93 -8.74 17.96
CA ALA A 299 5.01 -9.78 16.93
C ALA A 299 4.60 -9.23 15.55
N VAL A 300 3.45 -8.54 15.49
CA VAL A 300 2.92 -7.98 14.23
C VAL A 300 3.87 -6.91 13.66
N LEU A 301 4.40 -6.03 14.50
CA LEU A 301 5.34 -4.98 14.08
C LEU A 301 6.68 -5.54 13.63
N GLU A 302 7.18 -6.63 14.24
CA GLU A 302 8.40 -7.29 13.80
C GLU A 302 8.19 -7.90 12.41
N ILE A 303 7.11 -8.67 12.20
CA ILE A 303 6.78 -9.25 10.89
C ILE A 303 6.62 -8.15 9.83
N ALA A 304 5.87 -7.09 10.14
CA ALA A 304 5.68 -5.96 9.22
C ALA A 304 7.00 -5.26 8.88
N SER A 305 7.91 -5.11 9.85
CA SER A 305 9.25 -4.53 9.61
C SER A 305 10.11 -5.40 8.69
N ARG A 306 9.91 -6.73 8.72
CA ARG A 306 10.63 -7.73 7.94
C ARG A 306 10.05 -7.91 6.55
N LEU A 307 8.75 -7.72 6.36
CA LEU A 307 8.08 -7.71 5.04
C LEU A 307 8.64 -6.65 4.09
N GLY A 308 9.17 -5.55 4.63
CA GLY A 308 9.69 -4.45 3.81
C GLY A 308 8.59 -3.56 3.24
N GLY A 309 8.91 -2.80 2.20
CA GLY A 309 7.97 -1.96 1.46
C GLY A 309 7.04 -1.12 2.34
N PHE A 310 5.75 -1.17 2.03
CA PHE A 310 4.68 -0.48 2.76
C PHE A 310 4.58 -0.95 4.23
N TRP A 311 4.75 -2.24 4.49
CA TRP A 311 4.64 -2.82 5.84
C TRP A 311 5.74 -2.30 6.78
N ARG A 312 6.95 -2.11 6.26
CA ARG A 312 8.04 -1.51 7.03
C ARG A 312 7.75 -0.05 7.39
N ALA A 313 7.18 0.72 6.47
CA ALA A 313 6.74 2.09 6.78
C ALA A 313 5.67 2.09 7.87
N LEU A 314 4.67 1.20 7.78
CA LEU A 314 3.64 1.05 8.80
C LEU A 314 4.22 0.61 10.16
N SER A 315 5.23 -0.28 10.16
CA SER A 315 5.93 -0.69 11.37
C SER A 315 6.70 0.47 12.01
N LEU A 316 7.39 1.30 11.21
CA LEU A 316 8.11 2.48 11.70
C LEU A 316 7.15 3.48 12.36
N VAL A 317 6.02 3.78 11.71
CA VAL A 317 4.99 4.66 12.28
C VAL A 317 4.38 4.03 13.53
N GLY A 318 4.10 2.73 13.50
CA GLY A 318 3.59 1.99 14.66
C GLY A 318 4.52 2.08 15.86
N ARG A 319 5.84 1.95 15.65
CA ARG A 319 6.86 2.06 16.72
C ARG A 319 6.99 3.46 17.34
N LEU A 320 6.40 4.50 16.72
CA LEU A 320 6.30 5.83 17.33
C LEU A 320 5.16 5.91 18.37
N LEU A 321 4.20 4.98 18.32
CA LEU A 321 3.08 4.94 19.26
C LEU A 321 3.48 4.18 20.54
N PRO A 322 2.92 4.55 21.71
CA PRO A 322 3.16 3.81 22.95
C PRO A 322 2.69 2.37 22.84
N THR A 323 3.49 1.40 23.30
CA THR A 323 3.15 -0.03 23.28
C THR A 323 1.79 -0.33 23.90
N ASN A 324 1.44 0.36 25.00
CA ASN A 324 0.15 0.22 25.67
C ASN A 324 -1.04 0.54 24.74
N LEU A 325 -0.90 1.51 23.85
CA LEU A 325 -1.96 1.87 22.91
C LEU A 325 -2.09 0.81 21.82
N LEU A 326 -0.95 0.35 21.29
CA LEU A 326 -0.91 -0.69 20.27
C LEU A 326 -1.47 -2.01 20.79
N ASP A 327 -1.10 -2.41 22.01
CA ASP A 327 -1.57 -3.64 22.63
C ASP A 327 -3.07 -3.56 22.96
N ARG A 328 -3.60 -2.41 23.41
CA ARG A 328 -5.05 -2.23 23.56
C ARG A 328 -5.79 -2.38 22.23
N GLY A 329 -5.23 -1.83 21.15
CA GLY A 329 -5.76 -2.00 19.79
C GLY A 329 -5.75 -3.47 19.38
N TYR A 330 -4.62 -4.16 19.60
CA TYR A 330 -4.48 -5.58 19.36
C TYR A 330 -5.50 -6.40 20.14
N ASP A 331 -5.61 -6.19 21.45
CA ASP A 331 -6.54 -6.91 22.34
C ASP A 331 -8.00 -6.63 21.97
N GLY A 332 -8.30 -5.43 21.46
CA GLY A 332 -9.61 -5.11 20.86
C GLY A 332 -9.94 -6.01 19.68
N ILE A 333 -9.02 -6.11 18.72
CA ILE A 333 -9.17 -6.97 17.53
C ILE A 333 -9.20 -8.45 17.92
N ALA A 334 -8.30 -8.88 18.81
CA ALA A 334 -8.18 -10.26 19.26
C ALA A 334 -9.47 -10.76 19.93
N ARG A 335 -10.20 -9.90 20.67
CA ARG A 335 -11.49 -10.24 21.28
C ARG A 335 -12.62 -10.45 20.28
N ILE A 336 -12.64 -9.69 19.18
CA ILE A 336 -13.69 -9.79 18.15
C ILE A 336 -13.29 -10.69 16.97
N ARG A 337 -12.06 -11.23 16.95
CA ARG A 337 -11.48 -11.94 15.80
C ARG A 337 -12.36 -13.06 15.24
N LYS A 338 -12.97 -13.87 16.11
CA LYS A 338 -13.83 -15.00 15.73
C LYS A 338 -15.19 -14.55 15.17
N ARG A 339 -15.56 -13.27 15.32
CA ARG A 339 -16.76 -12.65 14.75
C ARG A 339 -16.48 -11.90 13.44
N LEU A 340 -15.23 -11.46 13.22
CA LEU A 340 -14.85 -10.67 12.04
C LEU A 340 -14.80 -11.51 10.76
N THR A 341 -14.47 -12.80 10.90
CA THR A 341 -14.31 -13.72 9.77
C THR A 341 -14.93 -15.06 10.09
N THR A 342 -15.47 -15.72 9.07
CA THR A 342 -15.94 -17.10 9.19
C THR A 342 -14.76 -18.01 9.53
N ARG A 343 -15.01 -19.05 10.34
CA ARG A 343 -14.01 -20.10 10.58
C ARG A 343 -13.55 -20.68 9.23
N PRO A 344 -12.26 -21.01 9.08
CA PRO A 344 -11.79 -21.77 7.93
C PRO A 344 -12.63 -23.06 7.82
N ASN A 345 -13.01 -23.47 6.61
CA ASN A 345 -13.58 -24.79 6.42
C ASN A 345 -12.56 -25.84 6.90
N GLU A 346 -13.03 -26.90 7.55
CA GLU A 346 -12.21 -28.02 8.05
C GLU A 346 -11.41 -28.74 6.96
N SER A 347 -11.73 -28.47 5.69
CA SER A 347 -10.94 -28.89 4.54
C SER A 347 -9.63 -28.09 4.49
N CYS A 348 -8.57 -28.68 5.04
CA CYS A 348 -7.19 -28.22 4.92
C CYS A 348 -6.96 -27.60 3.52
N PRO A 349 -6.65 -26.30 3.41
CA PRO A 349 -6.40 -25.70 2.11
C PRO A 349 -5.26 -26.49 1.48
N LEU A 350 -5.47 -27.00 0.26
CA LEU A 350 -4.45 -27.70 -0.51
C LEU A 350 -3.30 -26.73 -0.77
N LEU A 351 -2.37 -26.65 0.18
CA LEU A 351 -1.17 -25.86 0.10
C LEU A 351 -0.29 -26.46 -1.02
N PRO A 352 0.28 -25.61 -1.89
CA PRO A 352 1.38 -26.01 -2.77
C PRO A 352 2.47 -26.77 -2.00
N THR A 353 3.07 -27.77 -2.64
CA THR A 353 4.02 -28.69 -1.99
C THR A 353 5.22 -27.97 -1.36
N ASP A 354 5.67 -26.87 -1.96
CA ASP A 354 6.77 -26.04 -1.45
C ASP A 354 6.43 -25.28 -0.16
N LEU A 355 5.13 -25.03 0.09
CA LEU A 355 4.67 -24.38 1.32
C LEU A 355 4.43 -25.39 2.44
N ARG A 356 4.07 -26.65 2.11
CA ARG A 356 3.77 -27.67 3.12
C ARG A 356 4.95 -27.96 4.05
N THR A 357 6.18 -27.92 3.53
CA THR A 357 7.40 -28.16 4.32
C THR A 357 7.65 -27.08 5.38
N ARG A 358 6.93 -25.96 5.34
CA ARG A 358 7.03 -24.86 6.31
C ARG A 358 5.99 -24.93 7.42
N PHE A 359 5.02 -25.84 7.34
CA PHE A 359 4.00 -26.01 8.38
C PHE A 359 4.39 -27.16 9.31
N GLU A 360 4.53 -26.85 10.60
CA GLU A 360 4.81 -27.81 11.66
C GLU A 360 3.50 -28.21 12.34
N SER A 361 3.37 -29.49 12.67
CA SER A 361 2.20 -30.11 13.32
C SER A 361 2.32 -30.14 14.83
#